data_AF-A0A7X7VBT6-F1
#
_entry.id   AF-A0A7X7VBT6-F1
#
_cell.length_a   1.000
_cell.length_b   1.000
_cell.length_c   1.000
_cell.angle_alpha   90.00
_cell.angle_beta   90.00
_cell.angle_gamma   90.00
#
_symmetry.space_group_name_H-M   'P 1'
#
loop_
_entity.id
_entity.type
_entity.pdbx_description
1 polymer ?
#
loop_
_entity_poly.entity_id
_entity_poly.type
_entity_poly.pdbx_seq_one_letter_code
_entity_poly.pdbx_strand_id
1 'polypeptide(L)'
;MVKSFSPKASKRTKDKIIDHINECEECRNAFSILKDVVEQDTQNELRETDSGHTKSIHGFSFRYAALAAGLLLIASSIMLLIRPGDIPRTGENIRTAFSLIYPRSSHPISKPLVFRWEAYRTADRYVLEVFDEGLLPVWTSEQTVGTQITIADPTSIGLEAGRPFYWAVIAYSGEGKVGESDLCRFTVTR
;
A
#
# COMPACT_ATOMS: atom_id res chain seq x y z
N MET A 1 -9.47 30.03 -12.00
CA MET A 1 -8.29 29.13 -11.91
C MET A 1 -7.17 29.71 -12.76
N VAL A 2 -6.10 30.18 -12.13
CA VAL A 2 -5.05 31.02 -12.75
C VAL A 2 -4.09 30.16 -13.57
N LYS A 3 -4.06 30.33 -14.90
CA LYS A 3 -3.23 29.56 -15.87
C LYS A 3 -1.75 29.99 -15.92
N SER A 4 -1.33 30.89 -15.04
CA SER A 4 -0.08 31.67 -15.19
C SER A 4 1.21 30.87 -14.97
N PHE A 5 1.15 29.71 -14.30
CA PHE A 5 2.32 28.85 -14.05
C PHE A 5 2.38 27.60 -14.93
N SER A 6 1.59 27.55 -16.01
CA SER A 6 1.68 26.46 -16.98
C SER A 6 3.08 26.40 -17.61
N PRO A 7 3.70 25.21 -17.76
CA PRO A 7 4.96 25.05 -18.47
C PRO A 7 4.87 25.50 -19.94
N LYS A 8 3.65 25.61 -20.49
CA LYS A 8 3.34 26.11 -21.84
C LYS A 8 3.19 27.64 -21.91
N ALA A 9 3.39 28.38 -20.83
CA ALA A 9 3.31 29.85 -20.83
C ALA A 9 4.47 30.47 -21.62
N SER A 10 4.17 31.54 -22.37
CA SER A 10 5.17 32.25 -23.18
C SER A 10 6.27 32.89 -22.30
N LYS A 11 7.50 33.00 -22.84
CA LYS A 11 8.64 33.63 -22.14
C LYS A 11 8.28 35.03 -21.61
N ARG A 12 7.63 35.85 -22.43
CA ARG A 12 7.17 37.21 -22.06
C ARG A 12 6.20 37.23 -20.88
N THR A 13 5.37 36.19 -20.73
CA THR A 13 4.46 36.05 -19.59
C THR A 13 5.21 35.73 -18.31
N LYS A 14 6.26 34.89 -18.39
CA LYS A 14 7.09 34.54 -17.25
C LYS A 14 7.91 35.74 -16.77
N ASP A 15 8.49 36.50 -17.69
CA ASP A 15 9.28 37.70 -17.37
C ASP A 15 8.43 38.72 -16.59
N LYS A 16 7.19 38.99 -17.04
CA LYS A 16 6.25 39.88 -16.33
C LYS A 16 5.89 39.41 -14.91
N ILE A 17 5.84 38.09 -14.68
CA ILE A 17 5.54 37.53 -13.36
C ILE A 17 6.75 37.74 -12.44
N ILE A 18 7.97 37.53 -12.96
CA ILE A 18 9.21 37.74 -12.21
C ILE A 18 9.35 39.21 -11.82
N ASP A 19 9.11 40.13 -12.76
CA ASP A 19 9.15 41.58 -12.49
C ASP A 19 8.18 41.96 -11.37
N HIS A 20 6.95 41.41 -11.40
CA HIS A 20 5.96 41.66 -10.35
C HIS A 20 6.37 41.10 -8.98
N ILE A 21 6.95 39.91 -8.92
CA ILE A 21 7.46 39.32 -7.65
C ILE A 21 8.59 40.17 -7.07
N ASN A 22 9.42 40.78 -7.93
CA ASN A 22 10.50 41.66 -7.49
C ASN A 22 9.96 42.98 -6.93
N GLU A 23 8.86 43.52 -7.45
CA GLU A 23 8.29 44.79 -7.01
C GLU A 23 7.29 44.66 -5.86
N CYS A 24 6.67 43.49 -5.64
CA CYS A 24 5.65 43.26 -4.62
C CYS A 24 6.17 42.42 -3.44
N GLU A 25 6.23 43.01 -2.25
CA GLU A 25 6.71 42.36 -1.03
C GLU A 25 5.87 41.13 -0.63
N GLU A 26 4.55 41.20 -0.75
CA GLU A 26 3.65 40.07 -0.43
C GLU A 26 3.88 38.88 -1.37
N CYS A 27 4.03 39.14 -2.68
CA CYS A 27 4.33 38.08 -3.65
C CYS A 27 5.71 37.48 -3.43
N ARG A 28 6.69 38.28 -2.99
CA ARG A 28 8.04 37.80 -2.68
C ARG A 28 8.06 36.84 -1.50
N ASN A 29 7.34 37.18 -0.42
CA ASN A 29 7.24 36.33 0.76
C ASN A 29 6.48 35.03 0.47
N ALA A 30 5.39 35.10 -0.30
CA ALA A 30 4.68 33.90 -0.72
C ALA A 30 5.57 32.98 -1.59
N PHE A 31 6.39 33.57 -2.46
CA PHE A 31 7.33 32.82 -3.31
C PHE A 31 8.49 32.22 -2.52
N SER A 32 9.02 32.90 -1.49
CA SER A 32 10.10 32.35 -0.67
C SER A 32 9.67 31.11 0.11
N ILE A 33 8.44 31.09 0.64
CA ILE A 33 7.90 29.91 1.33
C ILE A 33 7.81 28.71 0.38
N LEU A 34 7.32 28.92 -0.84
CA LEU A 34 7.25 27.87 -1.86
C LEU A 34 8.64 27.39 -2.27
N LYS A 35 9.60 28.31 -2.38
CA LYS A 35 10.99 28.00 -2.69
C LYS A 35 11.62 27.11 -1.60
N ASP A 36 11.40 27.44 -0.32
CA ASP A 36 11.95 26.68 0.80
C ASP A 36 11.41 25.24 0.83
N VAL A 37 10.13 25.04 0.51
CA VAL A 37 9.52 23.70 0.42
C VAL A 37 10.15 22.88 -0.71
N VAL A 38 10.33 23.48 -1.90
CA VAL A 38 10.96 22.79 -3.04
C VAL A 38 12.43 22.49 -2.78
N GLU A 39 13.15 23.40 -2.12
CA GLU A 39 14.55 23.17 -1.73
C GLU A 39 14.68 22.07 -0.67
N GLN A 40 13.75 21.99 0.29
CA GLN A 40 13.71 20.89 1.27
C GLN A 40 13.39 19.54 0.61
N ASP A 41 12.43 19.48 -0.31
CA ASP A 41 12.13 18.25 -1.07
C ASP A 41 13.34 17.83 -1.90
N THR A 42 13.99 18.79 -2.59
CA THR A 42 15.22 18.52 -3.35
C THR A 42 16.35 18.01 -2.43
N GLN A 43 16.50 18.58 -1.23
CA GLN A 43 17.50 18.12 -0.26
C GLN A 43 17.19 16.76 0.35
N ASN A 44 15.91 16.43 0.54
CA ASN A 44 15.47 15.12 1.02
C ASN A 44 15.67 14.05 -0.06
N GLU A 45 15.36 14.35 -1.32
CA GLU A 45 15.67 13.47 -2.47
C GLU A 45 17.19 13.27 -2.63
N LEU A 46 18.00 14.32 -2.38
CA LEU A 46 19.47 14.22 -2.39
C LEU A 46 20.02 13.41 -1.21
N ARG A 47 19.38 13.45 -0.04
CA ARG A 47 19.78 12.66 1.14
C ARG A 47 19.44 11.18 1.00
N GLU A 48 18.37 10.84 0.29
CA GLU A 48 18.05 9.44 -0.04
C GLU A 48 18.96 8.88 -1.14
N THR A 49 19.55 9.73 -1.99
CA THR A 49 20.42 9.31 -3.10
C THR A 49 21.93 9.33 -2.78
N ASP A 50 22.36 9.87 -1.64
CA ASP A 50 23.78 9.91 -1.22
C ASP A 50 24.33 8.57 -0.66
N SER A 51 23.54 7.49 -0.71
CA SER A 51 24.04 6.11 -0.57
C SER A 51 24.25 5.44 -1.93
N GLY A 52 24.85 6.16 -2.87
CA GLY A 52 25.03 5.66 -4.23
C GLY A 52 26.05 6.44 -5.03
N HIS A 53 27.32 6.19 -4.75
CA HIS A 53 28.44 6.68 -5.55
C HIS A 53 28.23 6.37 -7.04
N THR A 54 28.11 7.38 -7.91
CA THR A 54 28.76 7.42 -9.24
C THR A 54 28.50 8.71 -10.00
N LYS A 55 29.57 9.15 -10.67
CA LYS A 55 29.72 10.41 -11.40
C LYS A 55 28.88 10.44 -12.67
N SER A 56 28.41 11.64 -13.00
CA SER A 56 27.96 12.08 -14.32
C SER A 56 28.80 11.50 -15.46
N ILE A 57 28.14 10.79 -16.37
CA ILE A 57 28.64 10.53 -17.73
C ILE A 57 27.55 11.00 -18.70
N HIS A 58 27.75 12.20 -19.24
CA HIS A 58 27.15 12.62 -20.50
C HIS A 58 27.51 11.61 -21.60
N GLY A 59 26.49 10.98 -22.19
CA GLY A 59 26.64 10.15 -23.40
C GLY A 59 25.99 8.77 -23.33
N PHE A 60 24.72 8.66 -22.94
CA PHE A 60 24.03 7.36 -23.01
C PHE A 60 23.40 7.15 -24.40
N SER A 61 23.88 6.11 -25.09
CA SER A 61 23.51 5.78 -26.46
C SER A 61 22.03 5.39 -26.54
N PHE A 62 21.26 6.09 -27.39
CA PHE A 62 19.81 5.92 -27.62
C PHE A 62 19.35 4.47 -27.94
N ARG A 63 20.29 3.57 -28.23
CA ARG A 63 20.05 2.15 -28.53
C ARG A 63 19.45 1.35 -27.37
N TYR A 64 19.68 1.78 -26.13
CA TYR A 64 19.14 1.08 -24.96
C TYR A 64 17.88 1.76 -24.38
N ALA A 65 17.48 2.90 -24.94
CA ALA A 65 16.30 3.63 -24.47
C ALA A 65 15.01 2.79 -24.63
N ALA A 66 14.89 2.03 -25.72
CA ALA A 66 13.76 1.14 -25.95
C ALA A 66 13.72 -0.04 -24.97
N LEU A 67 14.89 -0.60 -24.62
CA LEU A 67 14.98 -1.70 -23.65
C LEU A 67 14.70 -1.21 -22.22
N ALA A 68 15.18 -0.02 -21.87
CA ALA A 68 14.89 0.62 -20.59
C ALA A 68 13.40 0.97 -20.45
N ALA A 69 12.77 1.49 -21.50
CA ALA A 69 11.33 1.75 -21.52
C ALA A 69 10.50 0.46 -21.38
N GLY A 70 10.92 -0.62 -22.06
CA GLY A 70 10.30 -1.94 -21.92
C GLY A 70 10.40 -2.48 -20.49
N LEU A 71 11.58 -2.39 -19.87
CA LEU A 71 11.79 -2.78 -18.47
C LEU A 71 10.95 -1.95 -17.50
N LEU A 72 10.83 -0.64 -17.72
CA LEU A 72 9.98 0.24 -16.91
C LEU A 72 8.49 -0.10 -17.03
N LEU A 73 8.02 -0.45 -18.23
CA LEU A 73 6.64 -0.88 -18.44
C LEU A 73 6.36 -2.24 -17.80
N ILE A 74 7.29 -3.18 -17.88
CA ILE A 74 7.19 -4.48 -17.21
C ILE A 74 7.20 -4.28 -15.69
N ALA A 75 8.12 -3.45 -15.17
CA ALA A 75 8.20 -3.11 -13.75
C ALA A 75 6.91 -2.42 -13.26
N SER A 76 6.36 -1.49 -14.04
CA SER A 76 5.09 -0.81 -13.75
C SER A 76 3.91 -1.79 -13.78
N SER A 77 3.87 -2.71 -14.76
CA SER A 77 2.85 -3.76 -14.84
C SER A 77 2.92 -4.71 -13.65
N ILE A 78 4.13 -5.07 -13.20
CA ILE A 78 4.34 -5.88 -12.01
C ILE A 78 3.91 -5.09 -10.77
N MET A 79 4.21 -3.79 -10.68
CA MET A 79 3.78 -2.94 -9.58
C MET A 79 2.25 -2.80 -9.49
N LEU A 80 1.55 -2.80 -10.62
CA LEU A 80 0.08 -2.83 -10.67
C LEU A 80 -0.51 -4.16 -10.22
N LEU A 81 0.17 -5.29 -10.48
CA LEU A 81 -0.21 -6.60 -9.96
C LEU A 81 0.10 -6.75 -8.46
N ILE A 82 1.10 -6.00 -7.96
CA ILE A 82 1.47 -5.99 -6.56
C ILE A 82 0.58 -5.07 -5.73
N ARG A 83 -0.24 -4.17 -6.33
CA ARG A 83 -1.11 -3.22 -5.60
C ARG A 83 -1.77 -3.93 -4.40
N PRO A 84 -1.20 -3.79 -3.20
CA PRO A 84 -1.89 -4.18 -2.00
C PRO A 84 -3.02 -3.16 -1.95
N GLY A 85 -4.26 -3.61 -1.76
CA GLY A 85 -5.32 -2.66 -1.37
C GLY A 85 -4.74 -1.76 -0.29
N ASP A 86 -4.87 -0.44 -0.46
CA ASP A 86 -4.22 0.56 0.37
C ASP A 86 -4.51 0.31 1.86
N ILE A 87 -3.65 -0.46 2.51
CA ILE A 87 -3.61 -0.60 3.95
C ILE A 87 -2.45 0.29 4.36
N PRO A 88 -2.72 1.45 4.98
CA PRO A 88 -1.69 2.19 5.69
C PRO A 88 -1.14 1.26 6.77
N ARG A 89 0.01 0.62 6.49
CA ARG A 89 0.80 -0.09 7.48
C ARG A 89 1.51 0.96 8.34
N THR A 90 0.74 1.69 9.12
CA THR A 90 1.27 2.43 10.27
C THR A 90 1.62 1.35 11.30
N GLY A 91 2.87 0.89 11.22
CA GLY A 91 3.48 -0.01 12.18
C GLY A 91 3.68 0.69 13.51
N GLU A 92 2.60 0.90 14.25
CA GLU A 92 2.67 1.02 15.70
C GLU A 92 2.55 -0.40 16.25
N ASN A 93 3.40 -0.80 17.20
CA ASN A 93 3.48 -2.15 17.75
C ASN A 93 2.13 -2.62 18.33
N ILE A 94 1.26 -3.21 17.49
CA ILE A 94 -0.01 -3.77 17.91
C ILE A 94 0.29 -5.10 18.59
N ARG A 95 0.29 -5.08 19.93
CA ARG A 95 0.06 -6.30 20.71
C ARG A 95 -1.21 -6.96 20.17
N THR A 96 -1.16 -8.27 19.93
CA THR A 96 -2.28 -9.11 19.50
C THR A 96 -3.58 -8.60 20.10
N ALA A 97 -4.45 -8.02 19.27
CA ALA A 97 -5.58 -7.25 19.77
C ALA A 97 -6.68 -8.17 20.31
N PHE A 98 -6.82 -9.38 19.74
CA PHE A 98 -7.83 -10.37 20.07
C PHE A 98 -7.44 -11.76 19.54
N SER A 99 -8.06 -12.81 20.08
CA SER A 99 -7.70 -14.20 19.79
C SER A 99 -8.51 -14.84 18.66
N LEU A 100 -7.85 -15.70 17.89
CA LEU A 100 -8.49 -16.55 16.89
C LEU A 100 -8.96 -17.87 17.52
N ILE A 101 -10.23 -18.23 17.28
CA ILE A 101 -10.91 -19.36 17.93
C ILE A 101 -10.87 -20.61 17.04
N TYR A 102 -11.19 -20.47 15.75
CA TYR A 102 -11.27 -21.61 14.83
C TYR A 102 -11.14 -21.14 13.36
N PRO A 103 -10.45 -21.88 12.47
CA PRO A 103 -9.71 -23.13 12.69
C PRO A 103 -8.33 -22.94 13.35
N ARG A 104 -7.88 -23.95 14.12
CA ARG A 104 -6.57 -23.98 14.83
C ARG A 104 -5.69 -25.17 14.46
N SER A 105 -6.21 -26.13 13.69
CA SER A 105 -5.52 -27.37 13.32
C SER A 105 -6.00 -27.88 11.96
N SER A 106 -6.60 -29.06 11.88
CA SER A 106 -7.08 -29.66 10.62
C SER A 106 -8.58 -29.38 10.40
N HIS A 107 -8.97 -29.11 9.16
CA HIS A 107 -10.36 -29.03 8.73
C HIS A 107 -10.61 -29.87 7.47
N PRO A 108 -11.66 -30.72 7.41
CA PRO A 108 -12.00 -31.45 6.20
C PRO A 108 -12.44 -30.54 5.05
N ILE A 109 -11.86 -30.69 3.87
CA ILE A 109 -12.18 -29.89 2.68
C ILE A 109 -13.62 -30.10 2.19
N SER A 110 -14.20 -31.25 2.51
CA SER A 110 -15.56 -31.64 2.14
C SER A 110 -16.65 -30.98 3.00
N LYS A 111 -16.28 -30.17 3.99
CA LYS A 111 -17.22 -29.52 4.92
C LYS A 111 -17.13 -28.00 4.80
N PRO A 112 -18.22 -27.29 5.12
CA PRO A 112 -18.18 -25.83 5.26
C PRO A 112 -17.16 -25.42 6.33
N LEU A 113 -16.27 -24.51 5.95
CA LEU A 113 -15.26 -23.96 6.84
C LEU A 113 -15.79 -22.69 7.49
N VAL A 114 -15.89 -22.69 8.81
CA VAL A 114 -16.28 -21.51 9.58
C VAL A 114 -15.03 -20.91 10.18
N PHE A 115 -14.75 -19.64 9.94
CA PHE A 115 -13.74 -18.89 10.69
C PHE A 115 -14.41 -18.18 11.86
N ARG A 116 -13.80 -18.22 13.05
CA ARG A 116 -14.33 -17.58 14.27
C ARG A 116 -13.24 -16.93 15.10
N TRP A 117 -13.51 -15.75 15.61
CA TRP A 117 -12.57 -14.98 16.44
C TRP A 117 -13.29 -14.32 17.61
N GLU A 118 -12.52 -13.82 18.56
CA GLU A 118 -13.01 -13.02 19.68
C GLU A 118 -13.36 -11.60 19.21
N ALA A 119 -14.46 -11.04 19.75
CA ALA A 119 -14.82 -9.66 19.47
C ALA A 119 -13.78 -8.69 20.05
N TYR A 120 -13.36 -7.71 19.25
CA TYR A 120 -12.51 -6.62 19.70
C TYR A 120 -13.36 -5.43 20.13
N ARG A 121 -13.16 -4.92 21.36
CA ARG A 121 -14.09 -3.99 22.02
C ARG A 121 -14.36 -2.71 21.24
N THR A 122 -13.36 -2.22 20.52
CA THR A 122 -13.44 -0.94 19.79
C THR A 122 -13.77 -1.13 18.32
N ALA A 123 -14.03 -2.35 17.86
CA ALA A 123 -14.25 -2.64 16.45
C ALA A 123 -15.73 -2.67 16.10
N ASP A 124 -16.09 -2.04 14.97
CA ASP A 124 -17.42 -2.12 14.36
C ASP A 124 -17.46 -3.09 13.17
N ARG A 125 -16.30 -3.35 12.55
CA ARG A 125 -16.15 -4.21 11.36
C ARG A 125 -14.86 -5.02 11.40
N TYR A 126 -14.85 -6.12 10.67
CA TYR A 126 -13.72 -7.04 10.52
C TYR A 126 -13.50 -7.42 9.06
N VAL A 127 -12.25 -7.67 8.72
CA VAL A 127 -11.81 -8.28 7.46
C VAL A 127 -10.99 -9.51 7.79
N LEU A 128 -11.29 -10.64 7.15
CA LEU A 128 -10.54 -11.87 7.29
C LEU A 128 -9.64 -12.08 6.07
N GLU A 129 -8.37 -12.36 6.32
CA GLU A 129 -7.38 -12.67 5.29
C GLU A 129 -6.88 -14.10 5.46
N VAL A 130 -6.78 -14.83 4.36
CA VAL A 130 -6.22 -16.18 4.28
C VAL A 130 -4.97 -16.13 3.41
N PHE A 131 -3.93 -16.80 3.89
CA PHE A 131 -2.61 -16.81 3.28
C PHE A 131 -2.16 -18.24 2.99
N ASP A 132 -1.34 -18.40 1.95
CA ASP A 132 -0.66 -19.66 1.65
C ASP A 132 0.55 -19.90 2.56
N GLU A 133 1.30 -20.97 2.26
CA GLU A 133 2.52 -21.32 2.97
C GLU A 133 3.62 -20.26 2.89
N GLY A 134 3.65 -19.47 1.81
CA GLY A 134 4.55 -18.35 1.59
C GLY A 134 4.08 -17.04 2.24
N LEU A 135 2.98 -17.08 3.01
CA LEU A 135 2.30 -15.91 3.58
C LEU A 135 1.82 -14.90 2.51
N LEU A 136 1.55 -15.37 1.31
CA LEU A 136 0.92 -14.58 0.26
C LEU A 136 -0.61 -14.67 0.44
N PRO A 137 -1.34 -13.54 0.35
CA PRO A 137 -2.79 -13.55 0.48
C PRO A 137 -3.40 -14.33 -0.69
N VAL A 138 -4.16 -15.38 -0.37
CA VAL A 138 -4.91 -16.18 -1.34
C VAL A 138 -6.39 -15.80 -1.39
N TRP A 139 -6.91 -15.25 -0.29
CA TRP A 139 -8.28 -14.80 -0.21
C TRP A 139 -8.46 -13.74 0.88
N THR A 140 -9.30 -12.75 0.60
CA THR A 140 -9.69 -11.70 1.54
C THR A 140 -11.21 -11.60 1.53
N SER A 141 -11.81 -11.53 2.72
CA SER A 141 -13.25 -11.37 2.87
C SER A 141 -13.70 -9.93 2.59
N GLU A 142 -14.98 -9.79 2.26
CA GLU A 142 -15.68 -8.52 2.45
C GLU A 142 -15.69 -8.11 3.93
N GLN A 143 -15.96 -6.84 4.20
CA GLN A 143 -16.13 -6.35 5.58
C GLN A 143 -17.37 -6.96 6.22
N THR A 144 -17.22 -7.48 7.45
CA THR A 144 -18.32 -8.06 8.23
C THR A 144 -18.41 -7.44 9.62
N VAL A 145 -19.62 -7.28 10.14
CA VAL A 145 -19.87 -6.81 11.52
C VAL A 145 -19.76 -7.97 12.53
N GLY A 146 -19.96 -9.21 12.07
CA GLY A 146 -19.93 -10.40 12.92
C GLY A 146 -18.51 -10.90 13.23
N THR A 147 -18.40 -11.79 14.21
CA THR A 147 -17.13 -12.43 14.59
C THR A 147 -16.94 -13.82 13.97
N GLN A 148 -17.68 -14.10 12.90
CA GLN A 148 -17.59 -15.34 12.15
C GLN A 148 -17.86 -15.13 10.67
N ILE A 149 -17.19 -15.93 9.84
CA ILE A 149 -17.44 -16.04 8.40
C ILE A 149 -17.57 -17.53 8.07
N THR A 150 -18.57 -17.89 7.28
CA THR A 150 -18.76 -19.27 6.81
C THR A 150 -18.46 -19.34 5.32
N ILE A 151 -17.55 -20.23 4.95
CA ILE A 151 -17.20 -20.58 3.59
C ILE A 151 -17.85 -21.92 3.27
N ALA A 152 -18.85 -21.92 2.38
CA ALA A 152 -19.60 -23.11 2.03
C ALA A 152 -18.72 -24.17 1.36
N ASP A 153 -17.82 -23.72 0.48
CA ASP A 153 -16.87 -24.55 -0.25
C ASP A 153 -15.45 -24.00 -0.08
N PRO A 154 -14.58 -24.63 0.73
CA PRO A 154 -13.20 -24.21 0.92
C PRO A 154 -12.41 -24.07 -0.40
N THR A 155 -12.75 -24.84 -1.44
CA THR A 155 -12.05 -24.78 -2.73
C THR A 155 -12.36 -23.49 -3.50
N SER A 156 -13.52 -22.87 -3.24
CA SER A 156 -13.92 -21.60 -3.87
C SER A 156 -13.00 -20.42 -3.50
N ILE A 157 -12.25 -20.55 -2.40
CA ILE A 157 -11.30 -19.54 -1.93
C ILE A 157 -9.83 -20.00 -2.09
N GLY A 158 -9.59 -20.99 -2.95
CA GLY A 158 -8.25 -21.47 -3.29
C GLY A 158 -7.62 -22.41 -2.28
N LEU A 159 -8.39 -22.97 -1.33
CA LEU A 159 -7.84 -23.95 -0.39
C LEU A 159 -7.68 -25.33 -1.04
N GLU A 160 -6.51 -25.94 -0.83
CA GLU A 160 -6.16 -27.26 -1.34
C GLU A 160 -5.88 -28.23 -0.20
N ALA A 161 -6.32 -29.49 -0.35
CA ALA A 161 -6.07 -30.52 0.65
C ALA A 161 -4.58 -30.86 0.75
N GLY A 162 -4.09 -31.06 1.98
CA GLY A 162 -2.71 -31.45 2.27
C GLY A 162 -1.73 -30.28 2.43
N ARG A 163 -2.18 -29.03 2.23
CA ARG A 163 -1.35 -27.84 2.40
C ARG A 163 -1.67 -27.08 3.68
N PRO A 164 -0.66 -26.48 4.33
CA PRO A 164 -0.90 -25.53 5.41
C PRO A 164 -1.36 -24.19 4.86
N PHE A 165 -2.25 -23.55 5.60
CA PHE A 165 -2.71 -22.19 5.36
C PHE A 165 -2.63 -21.41 6.66
N TYR A 166 -2.57 -20.09 6.52
CA TYR A 166 -2.58 -19.17 7.64
C TYR A 166 -3.76 -18.23 7.47
N TRP A 167 -4.26 -17.69 8.58
CA TRP A 167 -5.30 -16.68 8.53
C TRP A 167 -5.13 -15.69 9.66
N ALA A 168 -5.55 -14.45 9.39
CA ALA A 168 -5.59 -13.36 10.36
C ALA A 168 -6.88 -12.57 10.17
N VAL A 169 -7.22 -11.78 11.18
CA VAL A 169 -8.37 -10.89 11.17
C VAL A 169 -7.92 -9.48 11.51
N ILE A 170 -8.34 -8.53 10.70
CA ILE A 170 -8.12 -7.11 10.89
C ILE A 170 -9.41 -6.49 11.41
N ALA A 171 -9.31 -5.76 12.51
CA ALA A 171 -10.42 -5.06 13.13
C ALA A 171 -10.41 -3.57 12.74
N TYR A 172 -11.58 -3.04 12.39
CA TYR A 172 -11.80 -1.66 11.97
C TYR A 172 -12.79 -0.95 12.88
N SER A 173 -12.64 0.37 12.98
CA SER A 173 -13.59 1.31 13.59
C SER A 173 -13.70 2.54 12.69
N GLY A 174 -14.85 2.73 12.05
CA GLY A 174 -14.95 3.75 11.00
C GLY A 174 -13.98 3.45 9.85
N GLU A 175 -13.22 4.44 9.40
CA GLU A 175 -12.23 4.26 8.32
C GLU A 175 -10.86 3.76 8.81
N GLY A 176 -10.69 3.60 10.13
CA GLY A 176 -9.40 3.27 10.74
C GLY A 176 -9.27 1.80 11.12
N LYS A 177 -8.09 1.22 10.87
CA LYS A 177 -7.68 -0.04 11.48
C LYS A 177 -7.40 0.19 12.98
N VAL A 178 -8.01 -0.62 13.84
CA VAL A 178 -7.88 -0.51 15.31
C VAL A 178 -7.20 -1.71 15.95
N GLY A 179 -7.05 -2.81 15.22
CA GLY A 179 -6.40 -4.01 15.73
C GLY A 179 -6.18 -5.06 14.66
N GLU A 180 -5.35 -6.03 14.99
CA GLU A 180 -5.06 -7.20 14.18
C GLU A 180 -4.82 -8.39 15.13
N SER A 181 -5.26 -9.57 14.71
CA SER A 181 -4.95 -10.82 15.38
C SER A 181 -3.55 -11.33 15.00
N ASP A 182 -3.03 -12.27 15.77
CA ASP A 182 -1.89 -13.07 15.31
C ASP A 182 -2.31 -13.96 14.13
N LEU A 183 -1.32 -14.39 13.34
CA LEU A 183 -1.51 -15.42 12.33
C LEU A 183 -1.80 -16.76 13.00
N CYS A 184 -2.90 -17.40 12.62
CA CYS A 184 -3.22 -18.76 13.02
C CYS A 184 -3.00 -19.73 11.87
N ARG A 185 -2.25 -20.80 12.13
CA ARG A 185 -2.00 -21.88 11.16
C ARG A 185 -3.11 -22.92 11.21
N PHE A 186 -3.55 -23.40 10.05
CA PHE A 186 -4.41 -24.57 9.91
C PHE A 186 -4.03 -25.39 8.67
N THR A 187 -4.64 -26.56 8.49
CA THR A 187 -4.40 -27.44 7.35
C THR A 187 -5.73 -27.99 6.88
N VAL A 188 -5.92 -28.08 5.58
CA VAL A 188 -7.13 -28.66 4.99
C VAL A 188 -6.87 -30.13 4.67
N THR A 189 -7.71 -31.04 5.13
CA THR A 189 -7.58 -32.49 4.90
C THR A 189 -8.64 -32.99 3.93
N ARG A 190 -8.40 -34.11 3.24
CA ARG A 190 -9.45 -34.76 2.45
C ARG A 190 -10.58 -35.28 3.33
#